data_AF-A0AAU7VS84-F1
#
_entry.id   AF-A0AAU7VS84-F1
#
_cell.length_a   1.000
_cell.length_b   1.000
_cell.length_c   1.000
_cell.angle_alpha   90.00
_cell.angle_beta   90.00
_cell.angle_gamma   90.00
#
_symmetry.space_group_name_H-M   'P 1'
#
loop_
_entity.id
_entity.type
_entity.pdbx_description
1 polymer ?
#
loop_
_entity_poly.entity_id
_entity_poly.type
_entity_poly.pdbx_seq_one_letter_code
_entity_poly.pdbx_strand_id
1 'polypeptide(L)'
;MHSFTHAEAGVSEALWAQVSALQDVRSAMTALDTAGAALVGLVDDSDWRSDGVRALNELLRRLTERTGEQRGALAIREWELERAVAQ
;
A
#
# COMPACT_ATOMS: atom_id res chain seq x y z
N MET A 1 -4.69 -18.12 41.90
CA MET A 1 -5.76 -18.28 40.89
C MET A 1 -5.30 -17.52 39.64
N HIS A 2 -4.75 -18.23 38.65
CA HIS A 2 -4.16 -17.58 37.47
C HIS A 2 -5.26 -17.03 36.56
N SER A 3 -5.13 -15.75 36.20
CA SER A 3 -6.08 -15.00 35.38
C SER A 3 -5.87 -15.35 33.92
N PHE A 4 -6.56 -16.39 33.43
CA PHE A 4 -6.57 -16.75 32.01
C PHE A 4 -7.42 -15.77 31.18
N THR A 5 -8.41 -15.13 31.79
CA THR A 5 -9.34 -14.20 31.14
C THR A 5 -8.69 -12.88 30.69
N HIS A 6 -7.70 -12.36 31.42
CA HIS A 6 -6.95 -11.17 30.96
C HIS A 6 -5.99 -11.50 29.81
N ALA A 7 -5.41 -12.70 29.80
CA ALA A 7 -4.53 -13.13 28.72
C ALA A 7 -5.33 -13.33 27.42
N GLU A 8 -6.50 -13.95 27.48
CA GLU A 8 -7.36 -14.15 26.30
C GLU A 8 -7.92 -12.84 25.73
N ALA A 9 -8.32 -11.89 26.59
CA ALA A 9 -8.77 -10.58 26.14
C ALA A 9 -7.66 -9.78 25.44
N GLY A 10 -6.45 -9.77 26.00
CA GLY A 10 -5.30 -9.10 25.39
C GLY A 10 -4.83 -9.75 24.08
N VAL A 11 -4.92 -11.09 23.98
CA VAL A 11 -4.63 -11.81 22.74
C VAL A 11 -5.67 -11.50 21.67
N SER A 12 -6.95 -11.43 22.03
CA SER A 12 -8.04 -11.08 21.11
C SER A 12 -7.90 -9.65 20.56
N GLU A 13 -7.63 -8.66 21.41
CA GLU A 13 -7.39 -7.27 20.97
C GLU A 13 -6.16 -7.14 20.06
N ALA A 14 -5.07 -7.86 20.37
CA ALA A 14 -3.87 -7.87 19.54
C ALA A 14 -4.13 -8.48 18.15
N LEU A 15 -4.90 -9.57 18.08
CA LEU A 15 -5.30 -10.21 16.83
C LEU A 15 -6.19 -9.28 15.98
N TRP A 16 -7.15 -8.61 16.61
CA TRP A 16 -7.99 -7.62 15.92
C TRP A 16 -7.20 -6.42 15.40
N ALA A 17 -6.24 -5.91 16.18
CA ALA A 17 -5.35 -4.84 15.75
C ALA A 17 -4.50 -5.26 14.54
N GLN A 18 -4.01 -6.51 14.50
CA GLN A 18 -3.26 -7.05 13.36
C GLN A 18 -4.12 -7.21 12.11
N VAL A 19 -5.33 -7.73 12.24
CA VAL A 19 -6.28 -7.85 11.12
C VAL A 19 -6.65 -6.47 10.56
N SER A 20 -6.86 -5.47 11.43
CA SER A 20 -7.10 -4.09 11.02
C SER A 20 -5.91 -3.51 10.26
N ALA A 21 -4.69 -3.69 10.76
CA ALA A 21 -3.49 -3.22 10.09
C ALA A 21 -3.31 -3.86 8.70
N LEU A 22 -3.62 -5.16 8.56
CA LEU A 22 -3.58 -5.85 7.28
C LEU A 22 -4.60 -5.28 6.28
N GLN A 23 -5.82 -4.98 6.74
CA GLN A 23 -6.86 -4.34 5.94
C GLN A 23 -6.42 -2.95 5.45
N ASP A 24 -5.82 -2.15 6.33
CA ASP A 24 -5.34 -0.80 6.01
C ASP A 24 -4.21 -0.83 4.97
N VAL A 25 -3.28 -1.77 5.10
CA VAL A 25 -2.18 -1.97 4.12
C VAL A 25 -2.74 -2.35 2.75
N ARG A 26 -3.70 -3.29 2.69
CA ARG A 26 -4.35 -3.69 1.43
C ARG A 26 -5.12 -2.55 0.77
N SER A 27 -5.81 -1.73 1.57
CA SER A 27 -6.50 -0.54 1.11
C SER A 27 -5.53 0.48 0.51
N ALA A 28 -4.41 0.73 1.18
CA ALA A 28 -3.36 1.62 0.67
C ALA A 28 -2.74 1.09 -0.64
N MET A 29 -2.47 -0.21 -0.75
CA MET A 29 -1.99 -0.83 -2.00
C MET A 29 -2.99 -0.65 -3.14
N THR A 30 -4.29 -0.84 -2.88
CA THR A 30 -5.35 -0.65 -3.89
C THR A 30 -5.41 0.80 -4.38
N ALA A 31 -5.23 1.78 -3.48
CA ALA A 31 -5.18 3.18 -3.84
C ALA A 31 -3.95 3.52 -4.71
N LEU A 32 -2.78 2.95 -4.38
CA LEU A 32 -1.56 3.11 -5.17
C LEU A 32 -1.71 2.49 -6.57
N ASP A 33 -2.35 1.33 -6.69
CA ASP A 33 -2.61 0.68 -7.97
C ASP A 33 -3.51 1.50 -8.86
N THR A 34 -4.57 2.06 -8.27
CA THR A 34 -5.52 2.93 -8.97
C THR A 34 -4.83 4.21 -9.45
N ALA A 35 -4.01 4.83 -8.59
CA ALA A 35 -3.22 5.99 -8.96
C ALA A 35 -2.21 5.67 -10.06
N GLY A 36 -1.49 4.54 -9.96
CA GLY A 36 -0.55 4.08 -10.98
C GLY A 36 -1.20 3.87 -12.34
N ALA A 37 -2.36 3.21 -12.38
CA ALA A 37 -3.11 3.00 -13.63
C ALA A 37 -3.55 4.33 -14.28
N ALA A 38 -4.01 5.29 -13.48
CA ALA A 38 -4.37 6.61 -13.98
C ALA A 38 -3.16 7.38 -14.54
N LEU A 39 -1.99 7.27 -13.88
CA LEU A 39 -0.75 7.89 -14.34
C LEU A 39 -0.24 7.27 -15.65
N VAL A 40 -0.30 5.95 -15.80
CA VAL A 40 0.06 5.26 -17.05
C VAL A 40 -0.84 5.73 -18.20
N GLY A 41 -2.16 5.82 -17.98
CA GLY A 41 -3.08 6.35 -18.99
C GLY A 41 -2.74 7.78 -19.42
N LEU A 42 -2.32 8.64 -18.49
CA LEU A 42 -1.92 10.02 -18.80
C LEU A 42 -0.58 10.10 -19.57
N VAL A 43 0.34 9.16 -19.30
CA VAL A 43 1.62 9.03 -20.01
C VAL A 43 1.44 8.51 -21.45
N ASP A 44 0.44 7.68 -21.70
CA ASP A 44 0.18 7.15 -23.04
C ASP A 44 -0.64 8.11 -23.93
N ASP A 45 -1.54 8.91 -23.36
CA ASP A 45 -2.52 9.71 -24.12
C ASP A 45 -2.05 11.13 -24.50
N SER A 46 -0.90 11.59 -24.02
CA SER A 46 -0.47 12.98 -24.29
C SER A 46 0.46 13.07 -25.51
N ASP A 47 0.11 13.90 -26.50
CA ASP A 47 0.98 14.21 -27.65
C ASP A 47 2.13 15.14 -27.16
N TRP A 48 3.26 14.55 -26.75
CA TRP A 48 4.39 15.15 -26.00
C TRP A 48 5.23 16.22 -26.75
N ARG A 49 4.56 17.12 -27.48
CA ARG A 49 5.19 18.05 -28.42
C ARG A 49 5.69 19.37 -27.84
N SER A 50 5.24 19.77 -26.65
CA SER A 50 5.70 21.00 -25.99
C SER A 50 6.62 20.70 -24.80
N ASP A 51 7.56 21.61 -24.52
CA ASP A 51 8.51 21.44 -23.41
C ASP A 51 7.82 21.38 -22.04
N GLY A 52 6.70 22.10 -21.85
CA GLY A 52 5.89 22.01 -20.64
C GLY A 52 5.23 20.64 -20.45
N VAL A 53 4.79 20.02 -21.54
CA VAL A 53 4.17 18.69 -21.53
C VAL A 53 5.24 17.61 -21.33
N ARG A 54 6.46 17.78 -21.84
CA ARG A 54 7.62 16.90 -21.50
C ARG A 54 8.02 17.00 -20.03
N ALA A 55 8.02 18.19 -19.45
CA ALA A 55 8.30 18.37 -18.03
C ALA A 55 7.23 17.69 -17.14
N LEU A 56 5.96 17.77 -17.56
CA LEU A 56 4.87 17.04 -16.94
C LEU A 56 5.07 15.51 -17.06
N ASN A 57 5.44 15.00 -18.24
CA ASN A 57 5.72 13.57 -18.45
C ASN A 57 6.76 13.05 -17.44
N GLU A 58 7.85 13.79 -17.29
CA GLU A 58 8.94 13.39 -16.40
C GLU A 58 8.53 13.47 -14.91
N LEU A 59 7.62 14.37 -14.54
CA LEU A 59 7.01 14.37 -13.21
C LEU A 59 6.08 13.17 -12.99
N LEU A 60 5.27 12.83 -14.00
CA LEU A 60 4.38 11.68 -13.95
C LEU A 60 5.17 10.37 -13.84
N ARG A 61 6.24 10.21 -14.62
CA ARG A 61 7.13 9.04 -14.57
C ARG A 61 7.75 8.86 -13.18
N ARG A 62 8.29 9.93 -12.59
CA ARG A 62 8.83 9.90 -11.22
C ARG A 62 7.77 9.57 -10.17
N LEU A 63 6.54 10.06 -10.35
CA LEU A 63 5.44 9.74 -9.46
C LEU A 63 5.05 8.26 -9.56
N THR A 64 5.01 7.70 -10.77
CA THR A 64 4.77 6.27 -11.00
C THR A 64 5.85 5.39 -10.36
N GLU A 65 7.13 5.75 -10.52
CA GLU A 65 8.25 5.05 -9.88
C GLU A 65 8.10 5.03 -8.35
N ARG A 66 7.84 6.19 -7.75
CA ARG A 66 7.64 6.32 -6.29
C ARG A 66 6.41 5.56 -5.80
N THR A 67 5.31 5.55 -6.56
CA THR A 67 4.13 4.73 -6.26
C THR A 67 4.48 3.24 -6.24
N GLY A 68 5.28 2.79 -7.21
CA GLY A 68 5.79 1.41 -7.27
C GLY A 68 6.67 1.05 -6.06
N GLU A 69 7.59 1.94 -5.67
CA GLU A 69 8.42 1.76 -4.47
C GLU A 69 7.58 1.64 -3.19
N GLN A 70 6.59 2.53 -3.02
CA GLN A 70 5.68 2.51 -1.88
C GLN A 70 4.84 1.22 -1.85
N ARG A 71 4.36 0.76 -3.00
CA ARG A 71 3.64 -0.52 -3.10
C ARG A 71 4.54 -1.69 -2.70
N GLY A 72 5.78 -1.73 -3.18
CA GLY A 72 6.74 -2.77 -2.82
C GLY A 72 7.02 -2.81 -1.31
N ALA A 73 7.18 -1.65 -0.68
CA ALA A 73 7.34 -1.55 0.77
C ALA A 73 6.11 -2.05 1.54
N LEU A 74 4.90 -1.73 1.06
CA LEU A 74 3.66 -2.22 1.66
C LEU A 74 3.46 -3.72 1.47
N ALA A 75 3.84 -4.30 0.33
CA ALA A 75 3.78 -5.74 0.10
C ALA A 75 4.67 -6.53 1.07
N ILE A 76 5.83 -5.98 1.45
CA ILE A 76 6.69 -6.57 2.50
C ILE A 76 5.97 -6.54 3.86
N ARG A 77 5.30 -5.42 4.19
CA ARG A 77 4.55 -5.30 5.45
C ARG A 77 3.32 -6.21 5.49
N GLU A 78 2.63 -6.36 4.36
CA GLU A 78 1.55 -7.34 4.21
C GLU A 78 2.04 -8.75 4.51
N TRP A 79 3.15 -9.17 3.90
CA TRP A 79 3.73 -10.49 4.14
C TRP A 79 4.15 -10.72 5.60
N GLU A 80 4.74 -9.71 6.25
CA GLU A 80 5.10 -9.78 7.67
C GLU A 80 3.85 -9.95 8.57
N LEU A 81 2.79 -9.19 8.26
CA LEU A 81 1.51 -9.27 8.99
C LEU A 81 0.81 -10.62 8.77
N GLU A 82 0.78 -11.13 7.54
CA GLU A 82 0.21 -12.45 7.23
C GLU A 82 0.93 -13.57 7.99
N ARG A 83 2.26 -13.49 8.11
CA ARG A 83 3.03 -14.45 8.93
C ARG A 83 2.75 -14.34 10.41
N ALA A 84 2.48 -13.14 10.92
CA ALA A 84 2.15 -12.93 12.33
C ALA A 84 0.75 -13.42 12.67
N VAL A 85 -0.21 -13.30 11.75
CA VAL A 85 -1.60 -13.77 11.92
C VAL A 85 -1.73 -15.29 11.79
N ALA A 86 -0.83 -15.94 11.05
CA ALA A 86 -0.82 -17.40 10.86
C ALA A 86 -0.15 -18.21 11.99
N GLN A 87 0.39 -17.54 13.02
CA GLN A 87 1.02 -18.15 14.21
C GLN A 87 0.04 -18.27 15.37
#